data_AF-A0A7G2CEM7-F1
#
_entry.id   AF-A0A7G2CEM7-F1
#
_cell.length_a   1.000
_cell.length_b   1.000
_cell.length_c   1.000
_cell.angle_alpha   90.00
_cell.angle_beta   90.00
_cell.angle_gamma   90.00
#
_symmetry.space_group_name_H-M   'P 1'
#
loop_
_entity.id
_entity.type
_entity.pdbx_description
1 polymer ?
#
loop_
_entity_poly.entity_id
_entity_poly.type
_entity_poly.pdbx_seq_one_letter_code
_entity_poly.pdbx_strand_id
1 'polypeptide(L)'
;MAFRWMRAKLRQTIKKGDWFGQPQPFMEKSDVSLLAFDTPQTASSEQIVAFLTSHYIPEVYAYAICDVADIRSAALQLNQVPLTRKATRRLLISPLYFIKNPNALYYYLGEERAKEFILLLQHLLEAHDASSQSILYQCPTGSVCPQLPSFLRGVALADAIHHPLVLQLSYVVDQLLQTGSVGPSLYVEGDYNERGVFLARWFMKIAKEFGSSRLLSASLLLMSRFDLPVRFDTSRQIALALSRMDRREMDWKLKLSRGERSQFTPNKGW
;
A
#
# COMPACT_ATOMS: atom_id res chain seq x y z
N MET A 1 16.25 6.95 -54.86
CA MET A 1 14.97 7.65 -54.59
C MET A 1 14.56 7.68 -53.10
N ALA A 2 15.15 6.88 -52.19
CA ALA A 2 14.77 6.87 -50.77
C ALA A 2 15.22 8.11 -49.94
N PHE A 3 16.28 8.81 -50.34
CA PHE A 3 16.82 9.94 -49.57
C PHE A 3 16.07 11.28 -49.76
N ARG A 4 15.27 11.43 -50.83
CA ARG A 4 14.46 12.64 -51.06
C ARG A 4 13.18 12.65 -50.22
N TRP A 5 12.60 11.49 -49.94
CA TRP A 5 11.38 11.36 -49.12
C TRP A 5 11.67 11.61 -47.63
N MET A 6 12.83 11.15 -47.15
CA MET A 6 13.24 11.33 -45.75
C MET A 6 13.54 12.81 -45.41
N ARG A 7 14.13 13.58 -46.35
CA ARG A 7 14.36 15.03 -46.18
C ARG A 7 13.07 15.87 -46.23
N ALA A 8 12.07 15.45 -47.01
CA ALA A 8 10.77 16.14 -47.04
C ALA A 8 9.99 15.93 -45.73
N LYS A 9 10.05 14.72 -45.17
CA LYS A 9 9.42 14.38 -43.88
C LYS A 9 10.09 15.11 -42.71
N LEU A 10 11.42 15.18 -42.70
CA LEU A 10 12.19 15.97 -41.70
C LEU A 10 11.91 17.48 -41.78
N ARG A 11 11.69 18.04 -42.98
CA ARG A 11 11.32 19.46 -43.11
C ARG A 11 9.87 19.75 -42.72
N GLN A 12 8.96 18.79 -42.86
CA GLN A 12 7.59 18.91 -42.34
C GLN A 12 7.53 18.76 -40.82
N THR A 13 8.35 17.90 -40.22
CA THR A 13 8.42 17.75 -38.74
C THR A 13 9.19 18.86 -38.04
N ILE A 14 10.03 19.63 -38.73
CA ILE A 14 10.68 20.83 -38.15
C ILE A 14 9.76 22.07 -38.22
N LYS A 15 8.78 22.11 -39.13
CA LYS A 15 7.78 23.20 -39.21
C LYS A 15 6.61 23.04 -38.24
N LYS A 16 6.39 21.85 -37.70
CA LYS A 16 5.47 21.62 -36.58
C LYS A 16 6.32 21.44 -35.33
N GLY A 17 6.29 22.41 -34.43
CA GLY A 17 7.02 22.39 -33.16
C GLY A 17 6.51 21.33 -32.17
N ASP A 18 6.34 20.09 -32.62
CA ASP A 18 5.77 18.96 -31.84
C ASP A 18 6.90 18.03 -31.34
N TRP A 19 8.05 18.60 -30.93
CA TRP A 19 9.11 17.84 -30.23
C TRP A 19 9.03 17.93 -28.71
N PHE A 20 8.03 18.63 -28.20
CA PHE A 20 7.52 18.41 -26.86
C PHE A 20 6.04 18.10 -27.03
N GLY A 21 5.71 16.84 -27.28
CA GLY A 21 4.47 16.34 -26.70
C GLY A 21 4.53 16.76 -25.25
N GLN A 22 3.61 17.65 -24.85
CA GLN A 22 3.53 18.08 -23.45
C GLN A 22 3.68 16.82 -22.59
N PRO A 23 4.49 16.84 -21.53
CA PRO A 23 4.46 15.73 -20.59
C PRO A 23 2.98 15.56 -20.25
N GLN A 24 2.38 14.45 -20.71
CA GLN A 24 1.07 14.09 -20.21
C GLN A 24 1.25 14.08 -18.70
N PRO A 25 0.47 14.85 -17.94
CA PRO A 25 0.57 14.78 -16.50
C PRO A 25 0.27 13.32 -16.14
N PHE A 26 1.31 12.60 -15.73
CA PHE A 26 1.18 11.29 -15.08
C PHE A 26 0.67 11.53 -13.65
N MET A 27 -0.38 12.32 -13.49
CA MET A 27 -1.00 12.66 -12.22
C MET A 27 -2.38 13.24 -12.54
N GLU A 28 -3.37 12.37 -12.71
CA GLU A 28 -4.76 12.83 -12.67
C GLU A 28 -5.69 11.71 -12.21
N LYS A 29 -5.46 11.19 -11.00
CA LYS A 29 -6.48 10.57 -10.15
C LYS A 29 -6.19 10.90 -8.67
N SER A 30 -6.57 12.12 -8.29
CA SER A 30 -6.65 12.65 -6.93
C SER A 30 -5.48 12.33 -5.99
N ASP A 31 -4.38 13.06 -6.20
CA ASP A 31 -3.26 13.24 -5.26
C ASP A 31 -3.66 14.07 -4.03
N VAL A 32 -4.82 13.78 -3.45
CA VAL A 32 -5.24 14.39 -2.19
C VAL A 32 -4.34 13.81 -1.10
N SER A 33 -3.53 14.67 -0.49
CA SER A 33 -2.73 14.30 0.67
C SER A 33 -3.64 13.76 1.77
N LEU A 34 -3.24 12.65 2.41
CA LEU A 34 -3.99 12.10 3.56
C LEU A 34 -4.04 13.06 4.75
N LEU A 35 -3.14 14.04 4.77
CA LEU A 35 -3.04 15.05 5.82
C LEU A 35 -3.54 16.43 5.37
N ALA A 36 -4.29 16.51 4.26
CA ALA A 36 -4.98 17.73 3.88
C ALA A 36 -6.21 17.95 4.79
N PHE A 37 -6.47 19.20 5.18
CA PHE A 37 -7.66 19.60 5.93
C PHE A 37 -8.82 20.04 5.02
N ASP A 38 -8.67 19.82 3.71
CA ASP A 38 -9.64 20.27 2.70
C ASP A 38 -10.89 19.37 2.63
N THR A 39 -10.84 18.20 3.27
CA THR A 39 -11.97 17.27 3.32
C THR A 39 -12.83 17.59 4.54
N PRO A 40 -14.13 17.93 4.38
CA PRO A 40 -15.00 18.20 5.52
C PRO A 40 -15.11 16.97 6.41
N GLN A 41 -15.01 17.18 7.73
CA GLN A 41 -15.16 16.11 8.69
C GLN A 41 -16.60 15.61 8.72
N THR A 42 -16.82 14.36 8.31
CA THR A 42 -18.13 13.70 8.35
C THR A 42 -18.24 12.66 9.46
N ALA A 43 -17.13 12.29 10.10
CA ALA A 43 -17.08 11.36 11.22
C ALA A 43 -16.13 11.89 12.30
N SER A 44 -16.41 11.59 13.57
CA SER A 44 -15.49 11.94 14.67
C SER A 44 -14.17 11.17 14.52
N SER A 45 -13.07 11.70 15.07
CA SER A 45 -11.78 11.00 15.06
C SER A 45 -11.87 9.60 15.67
N GLU A 46 -12.68 9.42 16.72
CA GLU A 46 -12.92 8.11 17.33
C GLU A 46 -13.65 7.14 16.39
N GLN A 47 -14.66 7.61 15.65
CA GLN A 47 -15.34 6.82 14.63
C GLN A 47 -14.39 6.43 13.48
N ILE A 48 -13.52 7.35 13.05
CA ILE A 48 -12.51 7.10 12.03
C ILE A 48 -11.52 6.02 12.51
N VAL A 49 -11.01 6.15 13.74
CA VAL A 49 -10.10 5.15 14.33
C VAL A 49 -10.78 3.79 14.47
N ALA A 50 -12.01 3.74 15.00
CA ALA A 50 -12.75 2.49 15.15
C ALA A 50 -12.95 1.80 13.78
N PHE A 51 -13.38 2.56 12.77
CA PHE A 51 -13.54 2.03 11.42
C PHE A 51 -12.23 1.49 10.86
N LEU A 52 -11.17 2.30 10.84
CA LEU A 52 -9.89 1.92 10.22
C LEU A 52 -9.25 0.74 10.93
N THR A 53 -9.27 0.70 12.26
CA THR A 53 -8.80 -0.46 13.03
C THR A 53 -9.61 -1.71 12.72
N SER A 54 -10.93 -1.62 12.61
CA SER A 54 -11.79 -2.76 12.24
C SER A 54 -11.66 -3.20 10.78
N HIS A 55 -11.21 -2.30 9.90
CA HIS A 55 -10.96 -2.59 8.49
C HIS A 55 -9.69 -3.43 8.28
N TYR A 56 -8.81 -3.50 9.28
CA TYR A 56 -7.68 -4.41 9.26
C TYR A 56 -8.13 -5.87 9.45
N ILE A 57 -8.02 -6.63 8.37
CA ILE A 57 -8.24 -8.08 8.37
C ILE A 57 -6.88 -8.74 8.05
N PRO A 58 -6.29 -9.52 8.98
CA PRO A 58 -4.93 -10.04 8.84
C PRO A 58 -4.67 -10.77 7.52
N GLU A 59 -5.53 -11.71 7.14
CA GLU A 59 -5.39 -12.49 5.91
C GLU A 59 -5.53 -11.65 4.64
N VAL A 60 -6.40 -10.63 4.65
CA VAL A 60 -6.54 -9.68 3.54
C VAL A 60 -5.28 -8.84 3.40
N TYR A 61 -4.74 -8.38 4.52
CA TYR A 61 -3.51 -7.62 4.56
C TYR A 61 -2.32 -8.44 4.07
N ALA A 62 -2.18 -9.68 4.54
CA ALA A 62 -1.17 -10.63 4.09
C ALA A 62 -1.25 -10.84 2.56
N TYR A 63 -2.45 -11.05 2.03
CA TYR A 63 -2.66 -11.19 0.59
C TYR A 63 -2.28 -9.93 -0.20
N ALA A 64 -2.43 -8.74 0.39
CA ALA A 64 -2.08 -7.48 -0.24
C ALA A 64 -0.56 -7.25 -0.29
N ILE A 65 0.19 -7.69 0.72
CA ILE A 65 1.64 -7.44 0.84
C ILE A 65 2.54 -8.59 0.35
N CYS A 66 2.05 -9.84 0.37
CA CYS A 66 2.82 -11.01 -0.06
C CYS A 66 2.71 -11.21 -1.56
N ASP A 67 3.84 -11.47 -2.20
CA ASP A 67 3.86 -11.75 -3.63
C ASP A 67 3.28 -13.13 -3.93
N VAL A 68 2.78 -13.32 -5.15
CA VAL A 68 2.31 -14.63 -5.62
C VAL A 68 3.41 -15.70 -5.53
N ALA A 69 4.68 -15.31 -5.68
CA ALA A 69 5.82 -16.20 -5.52
C ALA A 69 5.93 -16.75 -4.09
N ASP A 70 5.81 -15.87 -3.08
CA ASP A 70 5.92 -16.22 -1.67
C ASP A 70 4.73 -17.10 -1.23
N ILE A 71 3.52 -16.73 -1.66
CA ILE A 71 2.31 -17.52 -1.42
C ILE A 71 2.47 -18.93 -1.99
N ARG A 72 3.01 -19.04 -3.21
CA ARG A 72 3.23 -20.34 -3.85
C ARG A 72 4.32 -21.15 -3.16
N SER A 73 5.43 -20.54 -2.74
CA SER A 73 6.50 -21.26 -2.04
C SER A 73 6.02 -21.80 -0.69
N ALA A 74 5.27 -21.00 0.08
CA ALA A 74 4.74 -21.43 1.36
C ALA A 74 3.68 -22.54 1.20
N ALA A 75 2.81 -22.44 0.19
CA ALA A 75 1.84 -23.51 -0.11
C ALA A 75 2.52 -24.86 -0.42
N LEU A 76 3.66 -24.83 -1.12
CA LEU A 76 4.46 -26.01 -1.41
C LEU A 76 5.13 -26.58 -0.15
N GLN A 77 5.67 -25.72 0.72
CA GLN A 77 6.31 -26.13 1.97
C GLN A 77 5.34 -26.78 2.95
N LEU A 78 4.11 -26.26 3.03
CA LEU A 78 3.07 -26.78 3.93
C LEU A 78 2.32 -28.01 3.37
N ASN A 79 2.79 -28.59 2.26
CA ASN A 79 2.13 -29.72 1.57
C ASN A 79 0.65 -29.48 1.25
N GLN A 80 0.25 -28.22 1.01
CA GLN A 80 -1.11 -27.89 0.60
C GLN A 80 -1.28 -28.16 -0.91
N VAL A 81 -1.34 -29.45 -1.25
CA VAL A 81 -1.50 -30.03 -2.60
C VAL A 81 -2.65 -29.41 -3.42
N PRO A 82 -3.82 -29.03 -2.86
CA PRO A 82 -4.88 -28.41 -3.66
C PRO A 82 -4.55 -27.00 -4.18
N LEU A 83 -3.47 -26.34 -3.71
CA LEU A 83 -3.07 -24.99 -4.11
C LEU A 83 -1.95 -24.94 -5.18
N THR A 84 -1.60 -26.09 -5.78
CA THR A 84 -0.55 -26.24 -6.81
C THR A 84 -0.78 -25.40 -8.08
N ARG A 85 0.25 -25.32 -8.96
CA ARG A 85 0.39 -24.37 -10.11
C ARG A 85 -0.85 -24.17 -11.00
N LYS A 86 -1.71 -25.18 -11.17
CA LYS A 86 -2.99 -25.07 -11.91
C LYS A 86 -4.12 -24.47 -11.07
N ALA A 87 -4.16 -24.76 -9.77
CA ALA A 87 -5.08 -24.16 -8.83
C ALA A 87 -4.68 -22.72 -8.48
N THR A 88 -3.38 -22.41 -8.40
CA THR A 88 -2.89 -21.05 -8.11
C THR A 88 -3.47 -19.99 -9.04
N ARG A 89 -3.62 -20.29 -10.34
CA ARG A 89 -4.26 -19.37 -11.29
C ARG A 89 -5.74 -19.08 -10.98
N ARG A 90 -6.44 -20.06 -10.40
CA ARG A 90 -7.85 -19.91 -9.97
C ARG A 90 -7.96 -19.27 -8.57
N LEU A 91 -6.87 -19.27 -7.80
CA LEU A 91 -6.77 -18.66 -6.46
C LEU A 91 -6.52 -17.15 -6.51
N LEU A 92 -6.06 -16.61 -7.65
CA LEU A 92 -5.75 -15.20 -7.74
C LEU A 92 -7.03 -14.39 -7.93
N ILE A 93 -7.31 -13.54 -6.95
CA ILE A 93 -8.40 -12.57 -6.94
C ILE A 93 -7.75 -11.19 -6.94
N SER A 94 -8.42 -10.21 -7.55
CA SER A 94 -8.01 -8.81 -7.42
C SER A 94 -7.83 -8.44 -5.94
N PRO A 95 -6.64 -7.97 -5.49
CA PRO A 95 -6.45 -7.52 -4.12
C PRO A 95 -7.46 -6.43 -3.73
N LEU A 96 -7.75 -5.49 -4.63
CA LEU A 96 -8.75 -4.45 -4.40
C LEU A 96 -10.15 -5.02 -4.17
N TYR A 97 -10.51 -6.07 -4.90
CA TYR A 97 -11.80 -6.74 -4.70
C TYR A 97 -11.85 -7.49 -3.37
N PHE A 98 -10.75 -8.17 -3.01
CA PHE A 98 -10.64 -8.91 -1.77
C PHE A 98 -10.67 -7.99 -0.54
N ILE A 99 -10.05 -6.81 -0.62
CA ILE A 99 -10.15 -5.77 0.42
C ILE A 99 -11.61 -5.32 0.62
N LYS A 100 -12.34 -5.09 -0.48
CA LYS A 100 -13.76 -4.70 -0.42
C LYS A 100 -14.68 -5.83 0.03
N ASN A 101 -14.31 -7.09 -0.24
CA ASN A 101 -15.12 -8.27 0.00
C ASN A 101 -14.26 -9.39 0.63
N PRO A 102 -13.98 -9.33 1.93
CA PRO A 102 -13.15 -10.34 2.61
C PRO A 102 -13.69 -11.77 2.51
N ASN A 103 -15.01 -11.92 2.33
CA ASN A 103 -15.62 -13.24 2.14
C ASN A 103 -15.53 -13.77 0.70
N ALA A 104 -14.95 -13.00 -0.24
CA ALA A 104 -14.80 -13.39 -1.64
C ALA A 104 -14.16 -14.77 -1.82
N LEU A 105 -13.14 -15.09 -1.01
CA LEU A 105 -12.42 -16.37 -1.12
C LEU A 105 -13.36 -17.58 -1.02
N TYR A 106 -14.32 -17.55 -0.11
CA TYR A 106 -15.28 -18.64 0.07
C TYR A 106 -16.12 -18.87 -1.19
N TYR A 107 -16.53 -17.81 -1.89
CA TYR A 107 -17.29 -17.91 -3.13
C TYR A 107 -16.45 -18.44 -4.30
N TYR A 108 -15.18 -18.06 -4.40
CA TYR A 108 -14.31 -18.48 -5.51
C TYR A 108 -13.70 -19.87 -5.32
N LEU A 109 -13.40 -20.25 -4.07
CA LEU A 109 -12.62 -21.45 -3.75
C LEU A 109 -13.46 -22.58 -3.17
N GLY A 110 -14.64 -22.26 -2.64
CA GLY A 110 -15.39 -23.15 -1.75
C GLY A 110 -14.82 -23.12 -0.33
N GLU A 111 -15.62 -23.61 0.61
CA GLU A 111 -15.37 -23.46 2.04
C GLU A 111 -14.03 -24.05 2.51
N GLU A 112 -13.78 -25.33 2.20
CA GLU A 112 -12.58 -26.04 2.63
C GLU A 112 -11.29 -25.38 2.12
N ARG A 113 -11.24 -25.06 0.82
CA ARG A 113 -10.05 -24.44 0.21
C ARG A 113 -9.82 -23.02 0.68
N ALA A 114 -10.90 -22.26 0.94
CA ALA A 114 -10.79 -20.92 1.50
C ALA A 114 -10.18 -20.97 2.91
N LYS A 115 -10.59 -21.91 3.77
CA LYS A 115 -9.99 -22.11 5.10
C LYS A 115 -8.50 -22.43 5.02
N GLU A 116 -8.10 -23.38 4.18
CA GLU A 116 -6.69 -23.73 3.97
C GLU A 116 -5.86 -22.53 3.48
N PHE A 117 -6.42 -21.74 2.56
CA PHE A 117 -5.75 -20.56 2.02
C PHE A 117 -5.64 -19.44 3.05
N ILE A 118 -6.64 -19.23 3.89
CA ILE A 118 -6.59 -18.26 4.99
C ILE A 118 -5.50 -18.66 5.99
N LEU A 119 -5.39 -19.94 6.36
CA LEU A 119 -4.33 -20.43 7.24
C LEU A 119 -2.93 -20.19 6.65
N LEU A 120 -2.78 -20.39 5.33
CA LEU A 120 -1.54 -20.07 4.62
C LEU A 120 -1.20 -18.57 4.71
N LEU A 121 -2.19 -17.70 4.51
CA LEU A 121 -2.00 -16.25 4.58
C LEU A 121 -1.66 -15.79 6.00
N GLN A 122 -2.28 -16.39 7.02
CA GLN A 122 -1.95 -16.15 8.42
C GLN A 122 -0.51 -16.57 8.72
N HIS A 123 -0.09 -17.75 8.28
CA HIS A 123 1.29 -18.21 8.43
C HIS A 123 2.31 -17.25 7.78
N LEU A 124 2.01 -16.76 6.57
CA LEU A 124 2.86 -15.78 5.88
C LEU A 124 2.94 -14.46 6.64
N LEU A 125 1.83 -14.00 7.21
CA LEU A 125 1.80 -12.78 8.01
C LEU A 125 2.61 -12.94 9.30
N GLU A 126 2.47 -14.07 10.00
CA GLU A 126 3.26 -14.38 11.20
C GLU A 126 4.76 -14.38 10.90
N ALA A 127 5.16 -15.02 9.79
CA ALA A 127 6.55 -15.02 9.34
C ALA A 127 7.04 -13.60 8.99
N HIS A 128 6.20 -12.79 8.34
CA HIS A 128 6.50 -11.38 8.06
C HIS A 128 6.63 -10.57 9.35
N ASP A 129 5.76 -10.79 10.33
CA ASP A 129 5.73 -10.09 11.61
C ASP A 129 6.90 -10.44 12.52
N ALA A 130 7.47 -11.63 12.39
CA ALA A 130 8.73 -12.01 12.99
C ALA A 130 9.97 -11.39 12.29
N SER A 131 9.80 -10.81 11.10
CA SER A 131 10.90 -10.26 10.30
C SER A 131 11.13 -8.77 10.57
N SER A 132 12.37 -8.31 10.34
CA SER A 132 12.74 -6.88 10.45
C SER A 132 11.99 -5.95 9.50
N GLN A 133 11.25 -6.49 8.52
CA GLN A 133 10.47 -5.74 7.56
C GLN A 133 9.12 -5.27 8.13
N SER A 134 8.60 -5.95 9.15
CA SER A 134 7.32 -5.62 9.78
C SER A 134 7.42 -4.41 10.71
N ILE A 135 6.36 -3.60 10.73
CA ILE A 135 6.16 -2.53 11.71
C ILE A 135 6.07 -3.07 13.14
N LEU A 136 5.64 -4.33 13.31
CA LEU A 136 5.56 -4.99 14.62
C LEU A 136 6.94 -5.33 15.18
N TYR A 137 7.85 -5.85 14.34
CA TYR A 137 9.23 -6.11 14.76
C TYR A 137 9.95 -4.83 15.21
N GLN A 138 9.61 -3.70 14.58
CA GLN A 138 10.20 -2.39 14.87
C GLN A 138 9.49 -1.66 16.02
N CYS A 139 8.64 -2.36 16.78
CA CYS A 139 7.87 -1.86 17.91
C CYS A 139 8.55 -2.32 19.22
N PRO A 140 9.13 -1.43 20.03
CA PRO A 140 9.69 -1.81 21.32
C PRO A 140 8.57 -2.35 22.23
N THR A 141 8.79 -3.50 22.84
CA THR A 141 7.85 -4.08 23.82
C THR A 141 7.59 -3.09 24.95
N GLY A 142 6.33 -2.69 25.12
CA GLY A 142 5.85 -1.90 26.26
C GLY A 142 5.79 -0.39 26.08
N SER A 143 6.24 0.19 24.95
CA SER A 143 6.27 1.65 24.75
C SER A 143 5.32 2.17 23.66
N VAL A 144 4.54 1.30 23.04
CA VAL A 144 3.71 1.65 21.88
C VAL A 144 2.29 1.13 22.09
N CYS A 145 1.31 1.98 21.76
CA CYS A 145 -0.10 1.63 21.76
C CYS A 145 -0.35 0.32 20.96
N PRO A 146 -0.93 -0.73 21.59
CA PRO A 146 -1.15 -2.01 20.93
C PRO A 146 -2.02 -1.95 19.68
N GLN A 147 -2.91 -0.96 19.57
CA GLN A 147 -3.78 -0.81 18.41
C GLN A 147 -3.14 -0.05 17.25
N LEU A 148 -2.03 0.65 17.47
CA LEU A 148 -1.40 1.47 16.43
C LEU A 148 -1.03 0.67 15.17
N PRO A 149 -0.43 -0.53 15.26
CA PRO A 149 -0.13 -1.33 14.07
C PRO A 149 -1.38 -1.72 13.28
N SER A 150 -2.42 -2.22 13.97
CA SER A 150 -3.70 -2.59 13.36
C SER A 150 -4.38 -1.39 12.69
N PHE A 151 -4.38 -0.24 13.37
CA PHE A 151 -4.88 1.02 12.83
C PHE A 151 -4.14 1.41 11.54
N LEU A 152 -2.80 1.42 11.54
CA LEU A 152 -2.01 1.79 10.36
C LEU A 152 -2.16 0.80 9.20
N ARG A 153 -2.22 -0.51 9.48
CA ARG A 153 -2.51 -1.53 8.47
C ARG A 153 -3.91 -1.37 7.90
N GLY A 154 -4.89 -1.02 8.74
CA GLY A 154 -6.25 -0.71 8.34
C GLY A 154 -6.33 0.55 7.46
N VAL A 155 -5.61 1.61 7.83
CA VAL A 155 -5.42 2.82 6.98
C VAL A 155 -4.88 2.41 5.61
N ALA A 156 -3.84 1.58 5.56
CA ALA A 156 -3.24 1.15 4.30
C ALA A 156 -4.21 0.37 3.40
N LEU A 157 -5.04 -0.52 3.97
CA LEU A 157 -6.07 -1.24 3.20
C LEU A 157 -7.17 -0.30 2.70
N ALA A 158 -7.67 0.56 3.59
CA ALA A 158 -8.70 1.53 3.25
C ALA A 158 -8.20 2.54 2.19
N ASP A 159 -6.92 2.92 2.27
CA ASP A 159 -6.23 3.78 1.31
C ASP A 159 -6.20 3.14 -0.07
N ALA A 160 -5.85 1.85 -0.15
CA ALA A 160 -5.78 1.12 -1.42
C ALA A 160 -7.13 1.08 -2.17
N ILE A 161 -8.26 1.06 -1.44
CA ILE A 161 -9.60 1.10 -2.04
C ILE A 161 -10.19 2.51 -2.15
N HIS A 162 -9.40 3.55 -1.82
CA HIS A 162 -9.80 4.95 -1.77
C HIS A 162 -11.05 5.19 -0.89
N HIS A 163 -11.10 4.56 0.28
CA HIS A 163 -12.21 4.75 1.21
C HIS A 163 -12.28 6.22 1.69
N PRO A 164 -13.44 6.88 1.67
CA PRO A 164 -13.56 8.32 1.95
C PRO A 164 -13.07 8.72 3.34
N LEU A 165 -13.22 7.84 4.35
CA LEU A 165 -12.74 8.11 5.71
C LEU A 165 -11.22 8.27 5.82
N VAL A 166 -10.44 7.75 4.86
CA VAL A 166 -8.98 7.89 4.87
C VAL A 166 -8.56 9.33 4.56
N LEU A 167 -9.37 10.09 3.82
CA LEU A 167 -9.12 11.50 3.55
C LEU A 167 -9.34 12.39 4.79
N GLN A 168 -9.99 11.87 5.82
CA GLN A 168 -10.20 12.53 7.10
C GLN A 168 -9.13 12.15 8.14
N LEU A 169 -8.06 11.46 7.72
CA LEU A 169 -6.96 11.05 8.59
C LEU A 169 -6.21 12.24 9.22
N SER A 170 -6.24 13.41 8.56
CA SER A 170 -5.71 14.67 9.10
C SER A 170 -6.27 15.01 10.48
N TYR A 171 -7.58 14.82 10.71
CA TYR A 171 -8.22 15.10 12.00
C TYR A 171 -7.74 14.15 13.11
N VAL A 172 -7.57 12.86 12.79
CA VAL A 172 -7.03 11.87 13.73
C VAL A 172 -5.59 12.21 14.09
N VAL A 173 -4.78 12.55 13.09
CA VAL A 173 -3.38 12.91 13.28
C VAL A 173 -3.25 14.19 14.11
N ASP A 174 -4.04 15.23 13.80
CA ASP A 174 -4.01 16.48 14.55
C ASP A 174 -4.43 16.30 16.02
N GLN A 175 -5.48 15.51 16.27
CA GLN A 175 -5.87 15.15 17.63
C GLN A 175 -4.77 14.37 18.35
N LEU A 176 -4.15 13.37 17.71
CA LEU A 176 -3.02 12.64 18.30
C LEU A 176 -1.85 13.57 18.62
N LEU A 177 -1.56 14.57 17.79
CA LEU A 177 -0.51 15.55 18.08
C LEU A 177 -0.86 16.41 19.31
N GLN A 178 -2.08 16.95 19.34
CA GLN A 178 -2.52 17.88 20.39
C GLN A 178 -2.75 17.21 21.74
N THR A 179 -3.56 16.16 21.77
CA THR A 179 -4.00 15.51 23.03
C THR A 179 -3.17 14.25 23.36
N GLY A 180 -2.53 13.64 22.36
CA GLY A 180 -1.81 12.38 22.54
C GLY A 180 -2.72 11.15 22.45
N SER A 181 -4.03 11.33 22.30
CA SER A 181 -4.98 10.23 22.27
C SER A 181 -6.25 10.54 21.48
N VAL A 182 -6.77 9.51 20.83
CA VAL A 182 -8.07 9.49 20.16
C VAL A 182 -8.86 8.35 20.78
N GLY A 183 -9.75 8.71 21.71
CA GLY A 183 -10.42 7.74 22.58
C GLY A 183 -9.46 6.93 23.46
N PRO A 184 -9.94 5.84 24.06
CA PRO A 184 -9.10 4.95 24.88
C PRO A 184 -8.26 3.97 24.03
N SER A 185 -8.54 3.88 22.73
CA SER A 185 -8.04 2.84 21.83
C SER A 185 -6.71 3.19 21.17
N LEU A 186 -6.50 4.46 20.81
CA LEU A 186 -5.31 4.90 20.08
C LEU A 186 -4.63 6.06 20.81
N TYR A 187 -3.37 5.88 21.19
CA TYR A 187 -2.58 6.91 21.87
C TYR A 187 -1.13 6.91 21.41
N VAL A 188 -0.48 8.05 21.55
CA VAL A 188 0.95 8.27 21.30
C VAL A 188 1.50 9.10 22.47
N GLU A 189 2.45 8.52 23.17
CA GLU A 189 3.11 9.17 24.30
C GLU A 189 4.11 10.24 23.81
N GLY A 190 4.50 11.12 24.74
CA GLY A 190 5.45 12.20 24.50
C GLY A 190 4.79 13.57 24.35
N ASP A 191 5.61 14.58 24.11
CA ASP A 191 5.16 15.94 23.80
C ASP A 191 4.71 16.09 22.33
N TYR A 192 4.26 17.30 21.96
CA TYR A 192 3.79 17.59 20.61
C TYR A 192 4.81 17.24 19.51
N ASN A 193 6.09 17.52 19.75
CA ASN A 193 7.16 17.27 18.78
C ASN A 193 7.53 15.80 18.75
N GLU A 194 7.65 15.15 19.90
CA GLU A 194 7.91 13.72 20.02
C GLU A 194 6.84 12.89 19.32
N ARG A 195 5.56 13.24 19.52
CA ARG A 195 4.41 12.64 18.80
C ARG A 195 4.51 12.85 17.30
N GLY A 196 4.87 14.06 16.87
CA GLY A 196 5.09 14.40 15.46
C GLY A 196 6.15 13.55 14.80
N VAL A 197 7.32 13.46 15.43
CA VAL A 197 8.45 12.66 14.97
C VAL A 197 8.10 11.18 14.98
N PHE A 198 7.40 10.72 16.00
CA PHE A 198 6.92 9.35 16.12
C PHE A 198 5.98 9.01 14.97
N LEU A 199 4.91 9.78 14.77
CA LEU A 199 3.93 9.57 13.71
C LEU A 199 4.59 9.60 12.33
N ALA A 200 5.48 10.56 12.07
CA ALA A 200 6.21 10.64 10.80
C ALA A 200 6.97 9.33 10.50
N ARG A 201 7.70 8.79 11.49
CA ARG A 201 8.43 7.53 11.35
C ARG A 201 7.49 6.35 11.17
N TRP A 202 6.38 6.29 11.88
CA TRP A 202 5.41 5.20 11.75
C TRP A 202 4.69 5.20 10.41
N PHE A 203 4.34 6.37 9.87
CA PHE A 203 3.84 6.52 8.50
C PHE A 203 4.86 6.03 7.46
N MET A 204 6.15 6.34 7.63
CA MET A 204 7.22 5.82 6.76
C MET A 204 7.29 4.28 6.82
N LYS A 205 7.22 3.72 8.03
CA LYS A 205 7.29 2.26 8.24
C LYS A 205 6.14 1.54 7.56
N ILE A 206 4.89 1.99 7.75
CA ILE A 206 3.72 1.37 7.09
C ILE A 206 3.75 1.60 5.57
N ALA A 207 4.18 2.78 5.11
CA ALA A 207 4.33 3.06 3.69
C ALA A 207 5.33 2.11 3.02
N LYS A 208 6.44 1.81 3.71
CA LYS A 208 7.45 0.84 3.25
C LYS A 208 6.95 -0.60 3.33
N GLU A 209 6.23 -0.98 4.39
CA GLU A 209 5.71 -2.34 4.55
C GLU A 209 4.66 -2.65 3.47
N PHE A 210 3.65 -1.78 3.35
CA PHE A 210 2.52 -1.96 2.46
C PHE A 210 2.78 -1.49 1.03
N GLY A 211 3.75 -0.59 0.83
CA GLY A 211 4.01 0.07 -0.45
C GLY A 211 2.93 1.10 -0.83
N SER A 212 2.65 2.11 0.02
CA SER A 212 1.70 3.19 -0.30
C SER A 212 2.40 4.54 -0.51
N SER A 213 2.15 5.16 -1.66
CA SER A 213 2.62 6.53 -1.97
C SER A 213 1.99 7.57 -1.06
N ARG A 214 0.69 7.48 -0.78
CA ARG A 214 -0.03 8.47 0.00
C ARG A 214 0.40 8.45 1.47
N LEU A 215 0.67 7.28 2.03
CA LEU A 215 1.27 7.15 3.37
C LEU A 215 2.72 7.62 3.41
N LEU A 216 3.49 7.39 2.34
CA LEU A 216 4.83 7.94 2.19
C LEU A 216 4.80 9.48 2.16
N SER A 217 3.92 10.07 1.37
CA SER A 217 3.72 11.52 1.31
C SER A 217 3.28 12.09 2.67
N ALA A 218 2.35 11.43 3.37
CA ALA A 218 1.95 11.83 4.72
C ALA A 218 3.13 11.83 5.70
N SER A 219 4.01 10.82 5.63
CA SER A 219 5.24 10.78 6.40
C SER A 219 6.15 11.96 6.10
N LEU A 220 6.43 12.23 4.82
CA LEU A 220 7.32 13.31 4.40
C LEU A 220 6.79 14.70 4.79
N LEU A 221 5.48 14.90 4.72
CA LEU A 221 4.83 16.13 5.18
C LEU A 221 5.03 16.34 6.69
N LEU A 222 4.87 15.29 7.49
CA LEU A 222 5.16 15.37 8.93
C LEU A 222 6.65 15.59 9.18
N MET A 223 7.54 14.89 8.46
CA MET A 223 8.98 15.10 8.58
C MET A 223 9.36 16.55 8.28
N SER A 224 8.77 17.15 7.25
CA SER A 224 8.98 18.56 6.92
C SER A 224 8.40 19.51 7.98
N ARG A 225 7.23 19.18 8.56
CA ARG A 225 6.59 20.01 9.59
C ARG A 225 7.41 20.07 10.89
N PHE A 226 8.09 18.98 11.22
CA PHE A 226 8.87 18.83 12.46
C PHE A 226 10.38 18.94 12.22
N ASP A 227 10.80 19.53 11.09
CA ASP A 227 12.21 19.78 10.72
C ASP A 227 13.13 18.54 10.88
N LEU A 228 12.59 17.36 10.57
CA LEU A 228 13.37 16.13 10.67
C LEU A 228 14.38 16.05 9.51
N PRO A 229 15.67 15.89 9.80
CA PRO A 229 16.68 15.85 8.76
C PRO A 229 16.49 14.60 7.88
N VAL A 230 16.45 14.82 6.56
CA VAL A 230 16.50 13.74 5.57
C VAL A 230 17.93 13.21 5.52
N ARG A 231 18.24 12.22 6.36
CA ARG A 231 19.53 11.53 6.36
C ARG A 231 19.56 10.45 5.29
N PHE A 232 20.74 9.89 5.04
CA PHE A 232 20.92 8.75 4.12
C PHE A 232 19.95 7.60 4.43
N ASP A 233 19.71 7.31 5.71
CA ASP A 233 18.76 6.27 6.13
C ASP A 233 17.32 6.60 5.74
N THR A 234 16.92 7.87 5.77
CA THR A 234 15.60 8.31 5.30
C THR A 234 15.49 8.15 3.80
N SER A 235 16.50 8.58 3.02
CA SER A 235 16.50 8.38 1.56
C SER A 235 16.46 6.90 1.17
N ARG A 236 17.16 6.04 1.93
CA ARG A 236 17.11 4.59 1.73
C ARG A 236 15.71 4.04 2.02
N GLN A 237 15.05 4.49 3.08
CA GLN A 237 13.68 4.08 3.40
C GLN A 237 12.68 4.52 2.33
N ILE A 238 12.82 5.74 1.80
CA ILE A 238 12.02 6.23 0.67
C ILE A 238 12.22 5.32 -0.55
N ALA A 239 13.47 5.05 -0.93
CA ALA A 239 13.76 4.18 -2.08
C ALA A 239 13.19 2.77 -1.92
N LEU A 240 13.28 2.20 -0.73
CA LEU A 240 12.67 0.90 -0.40
C LEU A 240 11.14 0.94 -0.49
N ALA A 241 10.50 2.02 -0.01
CA ALA A 241 9.06 2.18 -0.09
C ALA A 241 8.58 2.28 -1.56
N LEU A 242 9.27 3.07 -2.38
CA LEU A 242 8.98 3.19 -3.82
C LEU A 242 9.20 1.84 -4.54
N SER A 243 10.30 1.15 -4.26
CA SER A 243 10.55 -0.18 -4.83
C SER A 243 9.48 -1.20 -4.42
N ARG A 244 8.96 -1.10 -3.18
CA ARG A 244 7.86 -1.95 -2.70
C ARG A 244 6.55 -1.61 -3.40
N MET A 245 6.27 -0.32 -3.63
CA MET A 245 5.11 0.12 -4.40
C MET A 245 5.10 -0.48 -5.81
N ASP A 246 6.20 -0.35 -6.54
CA ASP A 246 6.32 -0.87 -7.91
C ASP A 246 6.17 -2.40 -7.94
N ARG A 247 6.84 -3.09 -7.02
CA ARG A 247 6.74 -4.55 -6.88
C ARG A 247 5.31 -4.99 -6.60
N ARG A 248 4.63 -4.31 -5.67
CA ARG A 248 3.23 -4.58 -5.33
C ARG A 248 2.32 -4.32 -6.51
N GLU A 249 2.49 -3.22 -7.24
CA GLU A 249 1.68 -2.91 -8.41
C GLU A 249 1.81 -4.01 -9.48
N MET A 250 3.04 -4.46 -9.74
CA MET A 250 3.29 -5.58 -10.66
C MET A 250 2.65 -6.89 -10.17
N ASP A 251 2.78 -7.20 -8.89
CA ASP A 251 2.17 -8.40 -8.29
C ASP A 251 0.65 -8.34 -8.33
N TRP A 252 0.05 -7.18 -8.04
CA TRP A 252 -1.40 -6.98 -8.13
C TRP A 252 -1.90 -7.11 -9.56
N LYS A 253 -1.16 -6.60 -10.56
CA LYS A 253 -1.46 -6.83 -11.98
C LYS A 253 -1.38 -8.33 -12.33
N LEU A 254 -0.43 -9.07 -11.78
CA LEU A 254 -0.34 -10.53 -11.95
C LEU A 254 -1.53 -11.27 -11.31
N LYS A 255 -1.98 -10.82 -10.13
CA LYS A 255 -3.16 -11.35 -9.45
C LYS A 255 -4.44 -11.08 -10.27
N LEU A 256 -4.54 -9.90 -10.87
CA LEU A 256 -5.63 -9.53 -11.78
C LEU A 256 -5.64 -10.36 -13.06
N SER A 257 -4.47 -10.63 -13.66
CA SER A 257 -4.36 -11.43 -14.88
C SER A 257 -4.54 -12.92 -14.65
N ARG A 258 -4.82 -13.37 -13.41
CA ARG A 258 -4.91 -14.78 -13.01
C ARG A 258 -3.67 -15.60 -13.40
N GLY A 259 -2.52 -14.94 -13.49
CA GLY A 259 -1.28 -15.58 -13.94
C GLY A 259 -1.27 -15.97 -15.43
N GLU A 260 -2.15 -15.38 -16.25
CA GLU A 260 -1.99 -15.37 -17.70
C GLU A 260 -0.85 -14.42 -18.06
N ARG A 261 0.20 -14.97 -18.68
CA ARG A 261 1.18 -14.14 -19.37
C ARG A 261 0.46 -13.58 -20.60
N SER A 262 0.12 -12.30 -20.59
CA SER A 262 -0.09 -11.61 -21.87
C SER A 262 1.16 -11.87 -22.69
N GLN A 263 1.00 -12.42 -23.90
CA GLN A 263 2.12 -12.50 -24.83
C GLN A 263 2.64 -11.08 -24.99
N PHE A 264 3.91 -10.88 -24.63
CA PHE A 264 4.58 -9.61 -24.82
C PHE A 264 4.60 -9.36 -26.31
N THR A 265 3.66 -8.54 -26.79
CA THR A 265 3.60 -8.12 -28.18
C THR A 265 4.34 -6.80 -28.25
N PRO A 266 5.42 -6.68 -29.06
CA PRO A 266 6.27 -5.49 -29.13
C PRO A 266 5.53 -4.18 -29.45
N ASN A 267 4.25 -4.25 -29.84
CA ASN A 267 3.46 -3.12 -30.30
C ASN A 267 2.80 -2.30 -29.17
N LYS A 268 2.90 -2.72 -27.91
CA LYS A 268 2.46 -1.93 -26.76
C LYS A 268 3.69 -1.62 -25.91
N GLY A 269 4.30 -0.48 -26.21
CA GLY A 269 5.50 0.03 -25.55
C GLY A 269 5.31 0.21 -24.04
N TRP A 270 6.46 0.33 -23.37
CA TRP A 270 6.62 0.54 -21.93
C TRP A 270 5.75 1.67 -21.38
#